data_AF-A0A151PE41-F1
#
_entry.id   AF-A0A151PE41-F1
#
_cell.length_a   1.000
_cell.length_b   1.000
_cell.length_c   1.000
_cell.angle_alpha   90.00
_cell.angle_beta   90.00
_cell.angle_gamma   90.00
#
_symmetry.space_group_name_H-M   'P 1'
#
loop_
_entity.id
_entity.type
_entity.pdbx_description
1 polymer ?
#
loop_
_entity_poly.entity_id
_entity_poly.type
_entity_poly.pdbx_seq_one_letter_code
_entity_poly.pdbx_strand_id
1 'polypeptide(L)'
;MWLESQVALKELLAQELPATPPRPERDRAAFSQGLATLFLRYVQVVRRLETCHDQMLQPQKRRMLRRVLDGALGRVLELKEALVQLDRSEYHFMDHVLQDLKLTPADVEVPVPKYFLLERARALKERQQVLAEILARMEPSQPPRPSRAAPSRDEAVRLVQRAERLRQGRLRARFMGDIRRDEERERLARESGAKELDREQAAIRIQKVGAAPCPGWA
;
A
#
# COMPACT_ATOMS: atom_id res chain seq x y z
N MET A 1 -22.39 31.60 2.39
CA MET A 1 -21.73 30.27 2.33
C MET A 1 -22.09 29.44 1.09
N TRP A 2 -23.31 28.89 0.91
CA TRP A 2 -23.61 28.04 -0.28
C TRP A 2 -23.37 28.76 -1.62
N LEU A 3 -23.90 29.98 -1.78
CA LEU A 3 -23.75 30.76 -3.00
C LEU A 3 -22.27 31.05 -3.30
N GLU A 4 -21.50 31.44 -2.28
CA GLU A 4 -20.05 31.64 -2.39
C GLU A 4 -19.32 30.37 -2.82
N SER A 5 -19.66 29.20 -2.23
CA SER A 5 -19.07 27.92 -2.64
C SER A 5 -19.40 27.57 -4.09
N GLN A 6 -20.62 27.87 -4.53
CA GLN A 6 -21.05 27.64 -5.90
C GLN A 6 -20.30 28.56 -6.89
N VAL A 7 -20.13 29.82 -6.55
CA VAL A 7 -19.35 30.78 -7.36
C VAL A 7 -17.89 30.33 -7.44
N ALA A 8 -17.26 30.06 -6.30
CA ALA A 8 -15.87 29.59 -6.25
C ALA A 8 -15.67 28.29 -7.04
N LEU A 9 -16.59 27.33 -6.93
CA LEU A 9 -16.52 26.09 -7.71
C LEU A 9 -16.66 26.34 -9.21
N LYS A 10 -17.56 27.24 -9.63
CA LYS A 10 -17.70 27.61 -11.05
C LYS A 10 -16.45 28.30 -11.59
N GLU A 11 -15.83 29.18 -10.81
CA GLU A 11 -14.58 29.84 -11.16
C GLU A 11 -13.44 28.84 -11.33
N LEU A 12 -13.30 27.88 -10.40
CA LEU A 12 -12.32 26.80 -10.51
C LEU A 12 -12.55 25.93 -11.74
N LEU A 13 -13.81 25.52 -11.99
CA LEU A 13 -14.14 24.73 -13.17
C LEU A 13 -13.85 25.48 -14.47
N ALA A 14 -14.13 26.79 -14.52
CA ALA A 14 -13.79 27.61 -15.69
C ALA A 14 -12.27 27.74 -15.90
N GLN A 15 -11.49 27.73 -14.82
CA GLN A 15 -10.03 27.74 -14.87
C GLN A 15 -9.47 26.38 -15.34
N GLU A 16 -10.04 25.26 -14.91
CA GLU A 16 -9.57 23.91 -15.28
C GLU A 16 -10.04 23.45 -16.67
N LEU A 17 -11.23 23.90 -17.09
CA LEU A 17 -11.85 23.56 -18.38
C LEU A 17 -12.07 24.83 -19.22
N PRO A 18 -10.99 25.53 -19.63
CA PRO A 18 -11.12 26.66 -20.52
C PRO A 18 -11.62 26.20 -21.90
N ALA A 19 -12.36 27.07 -22.60
CA ALA A 19 -12.91 26.76 -23.92
C ALA A 19 -11.83 26.43 -24.98
N THR A 20 -10.61 26.95 -24.79
CA THR A 20 -9.43 26.60 -25.57
C THR A 20 -8.38 26.00 -24.65
N PRO A 21 -7.79 24.84 -24.97
CA PRO A 21 -6.79 24.22 -24.13
C PRO A 21 -5.55 25.13 -24.03
N PRO A 22 -5.07 25.42 -22.82
CA PRO A 22 -3.89 26.25 -22.64
C PRO A 22 -2.65 25.53 -23.17
N ARG A 23 -1.62 26.31 -23.51
CA ARG A 23 -0.32 25.73 -23.83
C ARG A 23 0.22 25.03 -22.57
N PRO A 24 0.85 23.85 -22.71
CA PRO A 24 1.44 23.16 -21.57
C PRO A 24 2.49 24.05 -20.91
N GLU A 25 2.39 24.20 -19.59
CA GLU A 25 3.36 24.95 -18.79
C GLU A 25 4.71 24.24 -18.86
N ARG A 26 5.77 24.99 -19.21
CA ARG A 26 7.11 24.44 -19.38
C ARG A 26 7.94 24.57 -18.11
N ASP A 27 7.63 25.57 -17.30
CA ASP A 27 8.28 25.73 -16.02
C ASP A 27 7.65 24.79 -14.99
N ARG A 28 8.45 23.85 -14.50
CA ARG A 28 8.04 22.91 -13.46
C ARG A 28 7.61 23.63 -12.18
N ALA A 29 8.29 24.72 -11.80
CA ALA A 29 7.98 25.45 -10.58
C ALA A 29 6.62 26.15 -10.69
N ALA A 30 6.38 26.88 -11.78
CA ALA A 30 5.08 27.48 -12.07
C ALA A 30 3.95 26.44 -12.14
N PHE A 31 4.19 25.28 -12.79
CA PHE A 31 3.21 24.19 -12.84
C PHE A 31 2.88 23.63 -11.45
N SER A 32 3.91 23.36 -10.63
CA SER A 32 3.74 22.91 -9.24
C SER A 32 2.93 23.90 -8.41
N GLN A 33 3.29 25.19 -8.49
CA GLN A 33 2.60 26.26 -7.77
C GLN A 33 1.14 26.38 -8.21
N GLY A 34 0.87 26.30 -9.52
CA GLY A 34 -0.49 26.30 -10.05
C GLY A 34 -1.32 25.11 -9.54
N LEU A 35 -0.74 23.91 -9.53
CA LEU A 35 -1.39 22.69 -9.06
C LEU A 35 -1.66 22.74 -7.55
N ALA A 36 -0.71 23.21 -6.75
CA ALA A 36 -0.86 23.44 -5.31
C ALA A 36 -1.96 24.48 -5.03
N THR A 37 -2.03 25.54 -5.84
CA THR A 37 -3.08 26.57 -5.72
C THR A 37 -4.47 25.99 -6.01
N LEU A 38 -4.61 25.20 -7.08
CA LEU A 38 -5.87 24.52 -7.39
C LEU A 38 -6.28 23.57 -6.27
N PHE A 39 -5.34 22.74 -5.79
CA PHE A 39 -5.57 21.81 -4.68
C PHE A 39 -6.12 22.54 -3.45
N LEU A 40 -5.44 23.59 -2.97
CA LEU A 40 -5.85 24.34 -1.79
C LEU A 40 -7.20 25.06 -1.97
N ARG A 41 -7.47 25.63 -3.15
CA ARG A 41 -8.76 26.26 -3.44
C ARG A 41 -9.91 25.24 -3.45
N TYR A 42 -9.69 24.04 -4.00
CA TYR A 42 -10.69 22.97 -3.93
C TYR A 42 -10.91 22.49 -2.49
N VAL A 43 -9.86 22.40 -1.66
CA VAL A 43 -10.00 22.08 -0.22
C VAL A 43 -10.89 23.11 0.48
N GLN A 44 -10.68 24.41 0.24
CA GLN A 44 -11.55 25.47 0.79
C GLN A 44 -13.01 25.31 0.36
N VAL A 45 -13.26 24.99 -0.93
CA VAL A 45 -14.62 24.74 -1.44
C VAL A 45 -15.24 23.54 -0.74
N VAL A 46 -14.51 22.43 -0.63
CA VAL A 46 -14.97 21.21 0.06
C VAL A 46 -15.34 21.51 1.52
N ARG A 47 -14.53 22.26 2.26
CA ARG A 47 -14.84 22.66 3.65
C ARG A 47 -16.16 23.42 3.74
N ARG A 48 -16.36 24.41 2.88
CA ARG A 48 -17.62 25.18 2.87
C ARG A 48 -18.81 24.33 2.43
N LEU A 49 -18.63 23.43 1.46
CA LEU A 49 -19.67 22.51 0.99
C LEU A 49 -20.06 21.49 2.06
N GLU A 50 -19.10 20.98 2.83
CA GLU A 50 -19.33 20.11 3.98
C GLU A 50 -20.19 20.81 5.03
N THR A 51 -19.84 22.04 5.40
CA THR A 51 -20.65 22.84 6.34
C THR A 51 -22.05 23.10 5.78
N CYS A 52 -22.16 23.44 4.49
CA CYS A 52 -23.46 23.59 3.84
C CYS A 52 -24.28 22.29 3.88
N HIS A 53 -23.64 21.13 3.69
CA HIS A 53 -24.30 19.83 3.70
C HIS A 53 -24.81 19.46 5.09
N ASP A 54 -24.02 19.75 6.13
CA ASP A 54 -24.39 19.51 7.51
C ASP A 54 -25.58 20.38 7.95
N GLN A 55 -25.57 21.66 7.58
CA GLN A 55 -26.61 22.63 7.93
C GLN A 55 -27.85 22.58 7.00
N MET A 56 -27.87 21.72 5.98
CA MET A 56 -28.98 21.64 5.04
C MET A 56 -30.17 20.86 5.63
N LEU A 57 -31.23 21.58 5.97
CA LEU A 57 -32.46 20.99 6.52
C LEU A 57 -33.32 20.28 5.46
N GLN A 58 -33.33 20.76 4.21
CA GLN A 58 -34.17 20.19 3.15
C GLN A 58 -33.53 18.91 2.56
N PRO A 59 -34.16 17.73 2.69
CA PRO A 59 -33.55 16.45 2.28
C PRO A 59 -33.21 16.36 0.79
N GLN A 60 -34.06 16.92 -0.07
CA GLN A 60 -33.86 16.93 -1.51
C GLN A 60 -32.59 17.70 -1.91
N LYS A 61 -32.43 18.93 -1.38
CA LYS A 61 -31.24 19.76 -1.60
C LYS A 61 -30.00 19.13 -0.98
N ARG A 62 -30.13 18.53 0.21
CA ARG A 62 -29.03 17.82 0.88
C ARG A 62 -28.49 16.67 0.03
N ARG A 63 -29.38 15.89 -0.59
CA ARG A 63 -28.99 14.80 -1.51
C ARG A 63 -28.25 15.32 -2.75
N MET A 64 -28.68 16.44 -3.32
CA MET A 64 -27.99 17.07 -4.46
C MET A 64 -26.62 17.59 -4.05
N LEU A 65 -26.56 18.28 -2.90
CA LEU A 65 -25.33 18.84 -2.36
C LEU A 65 -24.28 17.77 -2.07
N ARG A 66 -24.70 16.61 -1.54
CA ARG A 66 -23.81 15.47 -1.34
C ARG A 66 -23.11 15.06 -2.63
N ARG A 67 -23.81 14.99 -3.77
CA ARG A 67 -23.19 14.61 -5.05
C ARG A 67 -22.12 15.61 -5.48
N VAL A 68 -22.39 16.90 -5.28
CA VAL A 68 -21.42 17.97 -5.60
C VAL A 68 -20.21 17.88 -4.68
N LEU A 69 -20.42 17.64 -3.39
CA LEU A 69 -19.36 17.48 -2.40
C LEU A 69 -18.50 16.22 -2.67
N ASP A 70 -19.13 15.08 -2.97
CA ASP A 70 -18.43 13.84 -3.34
C ASP A 70 -17.57 14.04 -4.60
N GLY A 71 -18.08 14.76 -5.61
CA GLY A 71 -17.31 15.11 -6.81
C GLY A 71 -16.15 16.06 -6.54
N ALA A 72 -16.36 17.08 -5.71
CA ALA A 72 -15.29 18.01 -5.31
C ALA A 72 -14.20 17.31 -4.48
N LEU A 73 -14.58 16.40 -3.58
CA LEU A 73 -13.64 15.55 -2.83
C LEU A 73 -12.84 14.64 -3.76
N GLY A 74 -13.48 14.02 -4.75
CA GLY A 74 -12.79 13.25 -5.79
C GLY A 74 -11.73 14.11 -6.49
N ARG A 75 -12.09 15.34 -6.89
CA ARG A 75 -11.14 16.27 -7.52
C ARG A 75 -9.96 16.65 -6.62
N VAL A 76 -10.20 16.86 -5.32
CA VAL A 76 -9.11 17.10 -4.34
C VAL A 76 -8.13 15.93 -4.32
N LEU A 77 -8.62 14.69 -4.36
CA LEU A 77 -7.77 13.49 -4.37
C LEU A 77 -6.98 13.36 -5.67
N GLU A 78 -7.59 13.64 -6.82
CA GLU A 78 -6.89 13.65 -8.11
C GLU A 78 -5.77 14.70 -8.16
N LEU A 79 -6.04 15.91 -7.65
CA LEU A 79 -5.04 16.99 -7.57
C LEU A 79 -3.90 16.63 -6.61
N LYS A 80 -4.23 16.01 -5.47
CA LYS A 80 -3.22 15.52 -4.52
C LYS A 80 -2.36 14.44 -5.17
N GLU A 81 -2.95 13.48 -5.88
CA GLU A 81 -2.23 12.46 -6.61
C GLU A 81 -1.29 13.08 -7.65
N ALA A 82 -1.77 14.06 -8.42
CA ALA A 82 -0.94 14.77 -9.39
C ALA A 82 0.28 15.46 -8.73
N LEU A 83 0.11 16.08 -7.55
CA LEU A 83 1.21 16.66 -6.77
C LEU A 83 2.21 15.59 -6.29
N VAL A 84 1.71 14.46 -5.81
CA VAL A 84 2.55 13.33 -5.38
C VAL A 84 3.36 12.80 -6.55
N GLN A 85 2.74 12.63 -7.72
CA GLN A 85 3.43 12.15 -8.92
C GLN A 85 4.46 13.16 -9.44
N LEU A 86 4.16 14.45 -9.33
CA LEU A 86 5.09 15.52 -9.73
C LEU A 86 6.36 15.47 -8.87
N ASP A 87 6.22 15.52 -7.54
CA ASP A 87 7.33 15.67 -6.61
C ASP A 87 7.90 14.34 -6.08
N ARG A 88 7.28 13.21 -6.42
CA ARG A 88 7.62 11.87 -5.91
C ARG A 88 7.61 11.81 -4.37
N SER A 89 6.73 12.58 -3.75
CA SER A 89 6.62 12.75 -2.31
C SER A 89 5.17 12.95 -1.90
N GLU A 90 4.78 12.36 -0.76
CA GLU A 90 3.48 12.61 -0.13
C GLU A 90 3.43 13.97 0.59
N TYR A 91 4.59 14.51 0.95
CA TYR A 91 4.75 15.77 1.67
C TYR A 91 5.16 16.88 0.69
N HIS A 92 4.40 17.98 0.72
CA HIS A 92 4.56 19.13 -0.18
C HIS A 92 4.69 20.41 0.62
N PHE A 93 5.72 21.20 0.33
CA PHE A 93 5.91 22.52 0.94
C PHE A 93 5.14 23.56 0.12
N MET A 94 4.02 24.05 0.67
CA MET A 94 3.13 24.99 -0.03
C MET A 94 3.07 26.37 0.65
N ASP A 95 4.07 26.73 1.45
CA ASP A 95 4.04 27.93 2.31
C ASP A 95 3.77 29.22 1.53
N HIS A 96 4.37 29.37 0.35
CA HIS A 96 4.11 30.51 -0.53
C HIS A 96 2.64 30.59 -0.96
N VAL A 97 2.06 29.46 -1.36
CA VAL A 97 0.65 29.40 -1.79
C VAL A 97 -0.28 29.63 -0.60
N LEU A 98 0.04 29.10 0.58
CA LEU A 98 -0.71 29.36 1.80
C LEU A 98 -0.69 30.84 2.16
N GLN A 99 0.47 31.49 2.07
CA GLN A 99 0.61 32.92 2.30
C GLN A 99 -0.22 33.75 1.31
N ASP A 100 -0.16 33.42 0.01
CA ASP A 100 -0.91 34.10 -1.05
C ASP A 100 -2.43 33.99 -0.83
N LEU A 101 -2.89 32.80 -0.43
CA LEU A 101 -4.30 32.52 -0.15
C LEU A 101 -4.73 32.95 1.27
N LYS A 102 -3.81 33.49 2.08
CA LYS A 102 -4.02 33.88 3.49
C LYS A 102 -4.58 32.73 4.32
N LEU A 103 -4.04 31.52 4.12
CA LEU A 103 -4.42 30.29 4.79
C LEU A 103 -3.45 29.92 5.90
N THR A 104 -3.96 29.19 6.87
CA THR A 104 -3.17 28.53 7.91
C THR A 104 -3.01 27.04 7.59
N PRO A 105 -2.02 26.34 8.20
CA PRO A 105 -1.88 24.89 8.01
C PRO A 105 -3.16 24.09 8.37
N ALA A 106 -3.97 24.58 9.32
CA ALA A 106 -5.24 23.95 9.69
C ALA A 106 -6.29 23.97 8.55
N ASP A 107 -6.16 24.92 7.62
CA ASP A 107 -7.05 25.05 6.47
C ASP A 107 -6.71 24.06 5.34
N VAL A 108 -5.54 23.43 5.39
CA VAL A 108 -5.07 22.41 4.43
C VAL A 108 -5.71 21.05 4.69
N GLU A 109 -6.17 20.80 5.91
CA GLU A 109 -6.78 19.53 6.28
C GLU A 109 -8.07 19.31 5.49
N VAL A 110 -8.14 18.19 4.78
CA VAL A 110 -9.33 17.79 4.02
C VAL A 110 -10.37 17.26 5.01
N PRO A 111 -11.53 17.91 5.14
CA PRO A 111 -12.53 17.48 6.11
C PRO A 111 -13.13 16.13 5.69
N VAL A 112 -13.36 15.25 6.65
CA VAL A 112 -14.11 14.01 6.44
C VAL A 112 -15.60 14.31 6.62
N PRO A 113 -16.44 14.25 5.57
CA PRO A 113 -17.83 14.64 5.72
C PRO A 113 -18.59 13.70 6.67
N LYS A 114 -19.41 14.28 7.56
CA LYS A 114 -20.09 13.53 8.64
C LYS A 114 -20.98 12.37 8.14
N TYR A 115 -21.57 12.48 6.95
CA TYR A 115 -22.39 11.41 6.40
C TYR A 115 -21.60 10.13 6.09
N PHE A 116 -20.28 10.21 5.87
CA PHE A 116 -19.45 9.00 5.79
C PHE A 116 -19.44 8.22 7.09
N LEU A 117 -19.55 8.90 8.24
CA LEU A 117 -19.60 8.27 9.55
C LEU A 117 -21.02 7.81 9.90
N LEU A 118 -22.02 8.65 9.64
CA LEU A 118 -23.41 8.38 10.03
C LEU A 118 -24.08 7.30 9.17
N GLU A 119 -23.76 7.24 7.87
CA GLU A 119 -24.40 6.30 6.95
C GLU A 119 -23.59 5.00 6.75
N ARG A 120 -22.50 4.85 7.50
CA ARG A 120 -21.59 3.70 7.43
C ARG A 120 -22.24 2.37 7.83
N ALA A 121 -23.37 2.42 8.54
CA ALA A 121 -24.07 1.24 9.05
C ALA A 121 -24.42 0.23 7.93
N ARG A 122 -24.87 0.70 6.76
CA ARG A 122 -25.17 -0.18 5.63
C ARG A 122 -23.92 -0.86 5.08
N ALA A 123 -22.87 -0.09 4.80
CA ALA A 123 -21.60 -0.61 4.31
C ALA A 123 -20.92 -1.56 5.32
N LEU A 124 -21.04 -1.29 6.63
CA LEU A 124 -20.55 -2.20 7.67
C LEU A 124 -21.32 -3.51 7.69
N LYS A 125 -22.65 -3.46 7.56
CA LYS A 125 -23.49 -4.66 7.48
C LYS A 125 -23.16 -5.49 6.24
N GLU A 126 -22.98 -4.87 5.09
CA GLU A 126 -22.57 -5.56 3.85
C GLU A 126 -21.19 -6.23 4.02
N ARG A 127 -20.21 -5.53 4.61
CA ARG A 127 -18.89 -6.13 4.91
C ARG A 127 -18.96 -7.28 5.90
N GLN A 128 -19.80 -7.16 6.92
CA GLN A 128 -20.04 -8.24 7.89
C GLN A 128 -20.63 -9.48 7.20
N GLN A 129 -21.56 -9.30 6.25
CA GLN A 129 -22.12 -10.40 5.47
C GLN A 129 -21.05 -11.11 4.64
N VAL A 130 -20.24 -10.35 3.89
CA VAL A 130 -19.12 -10.92 3.12
C VAL A 130 -18.14 -11.68 4.00
N LEU A 131 -17.80 -11.12 5.17
CA LEU A 131 -16.91 -11.77 6.11
C LEU A 131 -17.52 -13.06 6.69
N ALA A 132 -18.80 -13.05 7.02
CA ALA A 132 -19.51 -14.24 7.46
C ALA A 132 -19.55 -15.32 6.37
N GLU A 133 -19.75 -14.96 5.10
CA GLU A 133 -19.69 -15.90 3.98
C GLU A 133 -18.30 -16.52 3.80
N ILE A 134 -17.25 -15.71 3.90
CA ILE A 134 -15.86 -16.19 3.84
C ILE A 134 -15.58 -17.15 4.99
N LEU A 135 -15.96 -16.78 6.22
CA LEU A 135 -15.79 -17.65 7.39
C LEU A 135 -16.57 -18.96 7.24
N ALA A 136 -17.81 -18.93 6.74
CA ALA A 136 -18.60 -20.13 6.49
C ALA A 136 -17.97 -21.04 5.42
N ARG A 137 -17.31 -20.48 4.41
CA ARG A 137 -16.55 -21.25 3.40
C ARG A 137 -15.24 -21.80 3.95
N MET A 138 -14.63 -21.08 4.88
CA MET A 138 -13.35 -21.44 5.49
C MET A 138 -13.50 -22.39 6.68
N GLU A 139 -14.65 -22.41 7.34
CA GLU A 139 -14.98 -23.40 8.35
C GLU A 139 -14.89 -24.79 7.71
N PRO A 140 -13.90 -25.61 8.09
CA PRO A 140 -13.91 -27.01 7.69
C PRO A 140 -15.19 -27.61 8.25
N SER A 141 -15.89 -28.42 7.45
CA SER A 141 -17.00 -29.27 7.92
C SER A 141 -16.51 -30.37 8.87
N GLN A 142 -15.64 -30.04 9.83
CA GLN A 142 -15.33 -30.94 10.90
C GLN A 142 -16.46 -30.79 11.91
N PRO A 143 -17.25 -31.87 12.18
CA PRO A 143 -18.09 -31.87 13.36
C PRO A 143 -17.21 -31.47 14.56
N PRO A 144 -17.77 -30.80 15.58
CA PRO A 144 -17.02 -30.47 16.77
C PRO A 144 -16.29 -31.73 17.20
N ARG A 145 -14.96 -31.76 17.03
CA ARG A 145 -14.17 -32.91 17.45
C ARG A 145 -14.54 -33.07 18.92
N PRO A 146 -15.05 -34.24 19.35
CA PRO A 146 -15.35 -34.44 20.76
C PRO A 146 -14.12 -33.96 21.50
N SER A 147 -14.32 -33.01 22.42
CA SER A 147 -13.23 -32.39 23.20
C SER A 147 -12.34 -33.54 23.64
N ARG A 148 -11.22 -33.71 22.94
CA ARG A 148 -10.37 -34.87 23.15
C ARG A 148 -9.74 -34.52 24.48
N ALA A 149 -10.14 -35.24 25.53
CA ALA A 149 -9.65 -35.01 26.88
C ALA A 149 -8.15 -34.75 26.80
N ALA A 150 -7.69 -33.67 27.44
CA ALA A 150 -6.29 -33.28 27.37
C ALA A 150 -5.44 -34.54 27.62
N PRO A 151 -4.46 -34.83 26.73
CA PRO A 151 -3.71 -36.07 26.82
C PRO A 151 -3.10 -36.17 28.22
N SER A 152 -3.15 -37.37 28.80
CA SER A 152 -2.44 -37.61 30.05
C SER A 152 -0.97 -37.22 29.89
N ARG A 153 -0.32 -36.80 30.98
CA ARG A 153 1.09 -36.37 30.96
C ARG A 153 1.99 -37.35 30.20
N ASP A 154 1.78 -38.65 30.38
CA ASP A 154 2.54 -39.71 29.72
C ASP A 154 2.24 -39.80 28.21
N GLU A 155 1.00 -39.58 27.81
CA GLU A 155 0.61 -39.54 26.40
C GLU A 155 1.22 -38.32 25.70
N ALA A 156 1.22 -37.16 26.35
CA ALA A 156 1.87 -35.95 25.86
C ALA A 156 3.39 -36.16 25.71
N VAL A 157 4.04 -36.77 26.70
CA VAL A 157 5.48 -37.10 26.65
C VAL A 157 5.77 -38.05 25.48
N ARG A 158 4.97 -39.10 25.28
CA ARG A 158 5.14 -40.03 24.15
C ARG A 158 4.98 -39.35 22.81
N LEU A 159 4.03 -38.43 22.69
CA LEU A 159 3.78 -37.68 21.46
C LEU A 159 4.98 -36.77 21.12
N VAL A 160 5.47 -36.01 22.09
CA VAL A 160 6.64 -35.13 21.92
C VAL A 160 7.89 -35.94 21.57
N GLN A 161 8.13 -37.06 22.27
CA GLN A 161 9.27 -37.93 21.97
C GLN A 161 9.19 -38.53 20.57
N ARG A 162 7.99 -38.95 20.11
CA ARG A 162 7.80 -39.48 18.75
C ARG A 162 8.06 -38.39 17.70
N ALA A 163 7.55 -37.19 17.91
CA ALA A 163 7.76 -36.05 17.01
C ALA A 163 9.25 -35.66 16.93
N GLU A 164 9.93 -35.61 18.07
CA GLU A 164 11.36 -35.29 18.12
C GLU A 164 12.22 -36.39 17.47
N ARG A 165 11.90 -37.67 17.68
CA ARG A 165 12.57 -38.80 16.97
C ARG A 165 12.40 -38.68 15.45
N LEU A 166 11.21 -38.33 14.96
CA LEU A 166 10.97 -38.10 13.53
C LEU A 166 11.79 -36.91 13.01
N ARG A 167 11.84 -35.81 13.76
CA ARG A 167 12.63 -34.62 13.40
C ARG A 167 14.11 -34.96 13.30
N GLN A 168 14.64 -35.64 14.31
CA GLN A 168 16.03 -36.13 14.35
C GLN A 168 16.32 -37.10 13.21
N GLY A 169 15.41 -38.04 12.92
CA GLY A 169 15.52 -38.96 11.80
C GLY A 169 15.63 -38.25 10.46
N ARG A 170 14.78 -37.23 10.21
CA ARG A 170 14.87 -36.41 9.00
C ARG A 170 16.18 -35.64 8.90
N LEU A 171 16.65 -35.06 10.00
CA LEU A 171 17.91 -34.32 10.02
C LEU A 171 19.10 -35.25 9.72
N ARG A 172 19.14 -36.43 10.34
CA ARG A 172 20.16 -37.45 10.09
C ARG A 172 20.12 -37.96 8.66
N ALA A 173 18.93 -38.22 8.11
CA ALA A 173 18.80 -38.66 6.71
C ALA A 173 19.31 -37.62 5.71
N ARG A 174 19.07 -36.33 5.98
CA ARG A 174 19.64 -35.23 5.18
C ARG A 174 21.16 -35.22 5.28
N PHE A 175 21.71 -35.19 6.49
CA PHE A 175 23.16 -35.22 6.71
C PHE A 175 23.86 -36.42 6.04
N MET A 176 23.30 -37.63 6.19
CA MET A 176 23.83 -38.83 5.53
C MET A 176 23.72 -38.76 4.00
N GLY A 177 22.68 -38.11 3.48
CA GLY A 177 22.55 -37.87 2.04
C GLY A 177 23.61 -36.91 1.50
N ASP A 178 23.94 -35.86 2.26
CA ASP A 178 24.99 -34.91 1.87
C ASP A 178 26.38 -35.57 1.91
N ILE A 179 26.68 -36.36 2.95
CA ILE A 179 27.93 -37.15 3.03
C ILE A 179 28.08 -38.05 1.80
N ARG A 180 27.03 -38.81 1.45
CA ARG A 180 27.07 -39.70 0.26
C ARG A 180 27.31 -38.94 -1.04
N ARG A 181 26.70 -37.76 -1.19
CA ARG A 181 26.91 -36.92 -2.38
C ARG A 181 28.35 -36.42 -2.47
N ASP A 182 28.94 -36.03 -1.35
CA ASP A 182 30.32 -35.57 -1.31
C ASP A 182 31.29 -36.74 -1.54
N GLU A 183 31.02 -37.93 -0.99
CA GLU A 183 31.77 -39.16 -1.30
C GLU A 183 31.67 -39.53 -2.78
N GLU A 184 30.49 -39.44 -3.39
CA GLU A 184 30.31 -39.67 -4.84
C GLU A 184 31.06 -38.65 -5.68
N ARG A 185 31.03 -37.36 -5.31
CA ARG A 185 31.81 -36.30 -5.98
C ARG A 185 33.30 -36.57 -5.89
N GLU A 186 33.79 -36.97 -4.71
CA GLU A 186 35.20 -37.30 -4.50
C GLU A 186 35.60 -38.54 -5.31
N ARG A 187 34.75 -39.57 -5.34
CA ARG A 187 34.96 -40.78 -6.14
C ARG A 187 35.04 -40.44 -7.63
N LEU A 188 34.09 -39.67 -8.14
CA LEU A 188 34.06 -39.22 -9.54
C LEU A 188 35.27 -38.32 -9.88
N ALA A 189 35.72 -37.47 -8.95
CA ALA A 189 36.93 -36.66 -9.14
C ALA A 189 38.20 -37.53 -9.25
N ARG A 190 38.30 -38.58 -8.43
CA ARG A 190 39.38 -39.58 -8.50
C ARG A 190 39.32 -40.41 -9.79
N GLU A 191 38.13 -40.88 -10.17
CA GLU A 191 37.90 -41.68 -11.40
C GLU A 191 38.13 -40.86 -12.68
N SER A 192 37.75 -39.57 -12.68
CA SER A 192 37.95 -38.66 -13.81
C SER A 192 39.40 -38.25 -14.02
N GLY A 193 40.33 -38.64 -13.13
CA GLY A 193 41.74 -38.29 -13.21
C GLY A 193 41.99 -36.78 -13.30
N ALA A 194 41.13 -35.98 -12.67
CA ALA A 194 41.26 -34.52 -12.70
C ALA A 194 42.58 -34.15 -12.00
N LYS A 195 43.60 -33.81 -12.78
CA LYS A 195 44.86 -33.26 -12.25
C LYS A 195 44.50 -32.04 -11.40
N GLU A 196 44.97 -32.03 -10.16
CA GLU A 196 44.96 -30.82 -9.34
C GLU A 196 45.54 -29.68 -10.18
N LEU A 197 44.77 -28.60 -10.31
CA LEU A 197 45.19 -27.45 -11.11
C LEU A 197 46.46 -26.89 -10.50
N ASP A 198 47.46 -26.62 -11.36
CA ASP A 198 48.69 -25.97 -10.91
C ASP A 198 48.37 -24.65 -10.21
N ARG A 199 49.14 -24.30 -9.18
CA ARG A 199 48.81 -23.25 -8.21
C ARG A 199 48.56 -21.89 -8.89
N GLU A 200 49.33 -21.58 -9.93
CA GLU A 200 49.16 -20.37 -10.73
C GLU A 200 47.87 -20.40 -11.57
N GLN A 201 47.53 -21.56 -12.16
CA GLN A 201 46.30 -21.72 -12.93
C GLN A 201 45.05 -21.63 -12.04
N ALA A 202 45.12 -22.15 -10.81
CA ALA A 202 44.06 -22.00 -9.82
C ALA A 202 43.90 -20.52 -9.40
N ALA A 203 45.01 -19.81 -9.15
CA ALA A 203 45.00 -18.39 -8.78
C ALA A 203 44.35 -17.51 -9.86
N ILE A 204 44.68 -17.74 -11.14
CA ILE A 204 44.12 -16.99 -12.28
C ILE A 204 42.60 -17.22 -12.39
N ARG A 205 42.11 -18.44 -12.16
CA ARG A 205 40.67 -18.73 -12.21
C ARG A 205 39.91 -18.09 -11.05
N ILE A 206 40.46 -18.10 -9.84
CA ILE A 206 39.85 -17.46 -8.68
C ILE A 206 39.80 -15.94 -8.86
N GLN A 207 40.89 -15.32 -9.34
CA GLN A 207 40.93 -13.88 -9.62
C GLN A 207 39.89 -13.47 -10.68
N LYS A 208 39.68 -14.28 -11.73
CA LYS A 208 38.64 -14.02 -12.73
C LYS A 208 37.22 -14.03 -12.16
N VAL A 209 36.94 -14.89 -11.18
CA VAL A 209 35.62 -14.97 -10.53
C VAL A 209 35.43 -13.83 -9.52
N GLY A 210 36.49 -13.44 -8.80
CA GLY A 210 36.45 -12.33 -7.84
C GLY A 210 36.46 -10.93 -8.46
N ALA A 211 36.90 -10.79 -9.72
CA ALA A 211 36.96 -9.50 -10.42
C ALA A 211 35.65 -9.10 -11.12
N ALA A 212 34.57 -9.89 -11.01
CA ALA A 212 33.25 -9.47 -11.47
C ALA A 212 32.72 -8.38 -10.51
N PRO A 213 32.54 -7.12 -10.95
CA PRO A 213 32.02 -6.08 -10.07
C PRO A 213 30.59 -6.41 -9.65
N CYS A 214 30.32 -6.37 -8.34
CA CYS A 214 28.97 -6.49 -7.80
C CYS A 214 28.08 -5.41 -8.42
N PRO A 215 27.01 -5.76 -9.15
CA PRO A 215 26.13 -4.76 -9.74
C PRO A 215 25.22 -4.24 -8.62
N GLY A 216 25.48 -3.04 -8.11
CA GLY A 216 24.50 -2.38 -7.25
C GLY A 216 25.01 -1.35 -6.26
N TRP A 217 25.90 -0.44 -6.68
CA TRP A 217 26.02 0.89 -6.04
C TRP A 217 26.39 1.93 -7.10
N ALA A 218 25.36 2.50 -7.74
CA ALA A 218 25.37 3.81 -8.39
C ALA A 218 23.93 4.33 -8.39
#